data_AF-A0A7C3F8S6-F1
#
_entry.id   AF-A0A7C3F8S6-F1
#
_cell.length_a   1.000
_cell.length_b   1.000
_cell.length_c   1.000
_cell.angle_alpha   90.00
_cell.angle_beta   90.00
_cell.angle_gamma   90.00
#
_symmetry.space_group_name_H-M   'P 1'
#
loop_
_entity.id
_entity.type
_entity.pdbx_description
1 polymer ?
#
loop_
_entity_poly.entity_id
_entity_poly.type
_entity_poly.pdbx_seq_one_letter_code
_entity_poly.pdbx_strand_id
1 'polypeptide(L)'
;MDAVKVISEHRGEALIIAEMTQGTELPIVTTRPELDLPFNWAAMGKGSSLGLGLALARPDRKVFVMDGDGSLLNNLGTLMTVGNMAPPNFIHFLFDNGVYRCTGGQSLPKV
;
A
#
# COMPACT_ATOMS: atom_id res chain seq x y z
N MET A 1 -13.36 -1.23 0.84
CA MET A 1 -13.40 -1.95 2.13
C MET A 1 -13.34 -3.47 2.04
N ASP A 2 -14.19 -4.17 1.27
CA ASP A 2 -14.19 -5.66 1.25
C ASP A 2 -12.82 -6.27 0.90
N ALA A 3 -12.14 -5.73 -0.11
CA ALA A 3 -10.80 -6.17 -0.48
C ALA A 3 -9.77 -5.95 0.64
N VAL A 4 -9.80 -4.80 1.33
CA VAL A 4 -8.91 -4.50 2.47
C VAL A 4 -9.13 -5.50 3.59
N LYS A 5 -10.40 -5.82 3.89
CA LYS A 5 -10.77 -6.83 4.89
C LYS A 5 -10.21 -8.20 4.53
N VAL A 6 -10.45 -8.68 3.30
CA VAL A 6 -9.97 -10.00 2.85
C VAL A 6 -8.44 -10.08 2.91
N ILE A 7 -7.73 -9.03 2.48
CA ILE A 7 -6.27 -9.02 2.55
C ILE A 7 -5.80 -9.05 4.01
N SER A 8 -6.43 -8.26 4.89
CA SER A 8 -6.07 -8.25 6.32
C SER A 8 -6.31 -9.61 7.00
N GLU A 9 -7.40 -10.30 6.65
CA GLU A 9 -7.71 -11.66 7.15
C GLU A 9 -6.69 -12.70 6.70
N HIS A 10 -6.18 -12.58 5.47
CA HIS A 10 -5.27 -13.57 4.87
C HIS A 10 -3.78 -13.17 4.93
N ARG A 11 -3.43 -12.08 5.61
CA ARG A 11 -2.06 -11.55 5.63
C ARG A 11 -1.04 -12.41 6.39
N GLY A 12 -1.50 -13.26 7.31
CA GLY A 12 -0.63 -13.95 8.26
C GLY A 12 0.20 -12.97 9.11
N GLU A 13 1.52 -13.05 9.01
CA GLU A 13 2.49 -12.20 9.73
C GLU A 13 3.07 -11.07 8.85
N ALA A 14 2.42 -10.76 7.72
CA ALA A 14 2.89 -9.70 6.84
C ALA A 14 2.71 -8.32 7.48
N LEU A 15 3.72 -7.46 7.32
CA LEU A 15 3.62 -6.03 7.62
C LEU A 15 2.75 -5.37 6.56
N ILE A 16 1.79 -4.54 6.97
CA ILE A 16 0.94 -3.80 6.03
C ILE A 16 1.26 -2.31 6.07
N ILE A 17 1.54 -1.75 4.89
CA ILE A 17 1.63 -0.32 4.64
C ILE A 17 0.40 0.04 3.82
N ALA A 18 -0.48 0.86 4.39
CA ALA A 18 -1.70 1.28 3.72
C ALA A 18 -1.68 2.78 3.44
N GLU A 19 -1.94 3.14 2.19
CA GLU A 19 -1.90 4.52 1.71
C GLU A 19 -3.30 5.13 1.58
N MET A 20 -3.39 6.44 1.75
CA MET A 20 -4.58 7.25 1.49
C MET A 20 -5.89 6.63 2.02
N THR A 21 -6.78 6.18 1.13
CA THR A 21 -8.07 5.59 1.49
C THR A 21 -7.90 4.28 2.25
N GLN A 22 -6.98 3.41 1.81
CA GLN A 22 -6.68 2.14 2.47
C GLN A 22 -6.13 2.39 3.87
N GLY A 23 -5.35 3.46 4.03
CA GLY A 23 -4.90 3.92 5.33
C GLY A 23 -6.04 4.22 6.31
N THR A 24 -7.17 4.73 5.81
CA THR A 24 -8.36 4.99 6.63
C THR A 24 -9.23 3.75 6.81
N GLU A 25 -9.29 2.87 5.80
CA GLU A 25 -10.10 1.64 5.84
C GLU A 25 -9.47 0.53 6.71
N LEU A 26 -8.15 0.35 6.65
CA LEU A 26 -7.45 -0.76 7.34
C LEU A 26 -7.66 -0.75 8.86
N PRO A 27 -7.53 0.37 9.59
CA PRO A 27 -7.74 0.40 11.04
C PRO A 27 -9.14 -0.06 11.48
N ILE A 28 -10.13 0.00 10.59
CA ILE A 28 -11.52 -0.41 10.89
C ILE A 28 -11.67 -1.93 10.82
N VAL A 29 -10.90 -2.60 9.97
CA VAL A 29 -11.07 -4.04 9.66
C VAL A 29 -9.90 -4.91 10.09
N THR A 30 -8.78 -4.30 10.49
CA THR A 30 -7.54 -5.00 10.84
C THR A 30 -7.70 -5.83 12.12
N THR A 31 -7.14 -7.04 12.09
CA THR A 31 -7.10 -7.97 13.24
C THR A 31 -5.80 -7.93 14.05
N ARG A 32 -4.80 -7.19 13.58
CA ARG A 32 -3.40 -7.15 14.04
C ARG A 32 -2.79 -5.76 13.82
N PRO A 33 -3.28 -4.74 14.56
CA PRO A 33 -2.81 -3.37 14.41
C PRO A 33 -1.31 -3.20 14.72
N GLU A 34 -0.69 -4.12 15.45
CA GLU A 34 0.74 -4.13 15.76
C GLU A 34 1.65 -4.41 14.57
N LEU A 35 1.10 -4.94 13.47
CA LEU A 35 1.81 -5.18 12.21
C LEU A 35 1.43 -4.17 11.12
N ASP A 36 0.58 -3.20 11.46
CA ASP A 36 0.17 -2.14 10.56
C ASP A 36 1.08 -0.93 10.77
N LEU A 37 1.62 -0.41 9.66
CA LEU A 37 2.46 0.78 9.66
C LEU A 37 1.58 1.99 9.31
N PRO A 38 1.20 2.83 10.30
CA PRO A 38 0.36 3.98 10.05
C PRO A 38 1.16 5.05 9.29
N PHE A 39 1.02 5.06 7.98
CA PHE A 39 1.68 6.03 7.09
C PHE A 39 0.68 7.03 6.48
N ASN A 40 -0.50 7.12 7.09
CA ASN A 40 -1.64 7.85 6.55
C ASN A 40 -1.35 9.37 6.51
N TRP A 41 -1.68 9.99 5.38
CA TRP A 41 -1.70 11.45 5.15
C TRP A 41 -0.36 12.18 5.03
N ALA A 42 0.76 11.56 5.42
CA ALA A 42 2.05 12.26 5.40
C ALA A 42 2.73 12.26 4.01
N ALA A 43 2.47 11.25 3.16
CA ALA A 43 3.33 11.00 2.02
C ALA A 43 2.67 10.19 0.89
N MET A 44 1.70 10.81 0.20
CA MET A 44 1.02 10.19 -0.94
C MET A 44 2.01 9.64 -2.00
N GLY A 45 1.80 8.39 -2.40
CA GLY A 45 2.65 7.64 -3.33
C GLY A 45 3.96 7.14 -2.76
N LYS A 46 4.23 7.24 -1.46
CA LYS A 46 5.51 6.76 -0.87
C LYS A 46 5.42 5.35 -0.29
N GLY A 47 4.23 4.76 -0.20
CA GLY A 47 4.03 3.39 0.29
C GLY A 47 4.88 2.34 -0.43
N SER A 48 4.98 2.43 -1.75
CA SER A 48 5.82 1.52 -2.55
C SER A 48 7.32 1.67 -2.24
N SER A 49 7.81 2.89 -1.99
CA SER A 49 9.20 3.14 -1.64
C SER A 49 9.53 2.65 -0.22
N LEU A 50 8.63 2.92 0.73
CA LEU A 50 8.76 2.45 2.12
C LEU A 50 8.72 0.92 2.18
N GLY A 51 7.76 0.31 1.47
CA GLY A 51 7.61 -1.13 1.43
C GLY A 51 8.82 -1.82 0.81
N LEU A 52 9.41 -1.24 -0.23
CA LEU A 52 10.65 -1.76 -0.81
C LEU A 52 11.78 -1.75 0.23
N GLY A 53 11.99 -0.63 0.92
CA GLY A 53 13.00 -0.52 1.96
C GLY A 53 12.81 -1.54 3.08
N LEU A 54 11.57 -1.74 3.53
CA LEU A 54 11.24 -2.74 4.55
C LEU A 54 11.44 -4.17 4.06
N ALA A 55 11.06 -4.48 2.82
CA ALA A 55 11.23 -5.82 2.27
C ALA A 55 12.72 -6.20 2.18
N LEU A 56 13.57 -5.24 1.80
CA LEU A 56 15.03 -5.42 1.75
C LEU A 56 15.65 -5.50 3.16
N ALA A 57 15.17 -4.70 4.11
CA ALA A 57 15.70 -4.69 5.48
C ALA A 57 15.25 -5.90 6.31
N ARG A 58 14.07 -6.47 6.01
CA ARG A 58 13.45 -7.60 6.72
C ARG A 58 13.09 -8.72 5.75
N PRO A 59 14.08 -9.43 5.18
CA PRO A 59 13.83 -10.55 4.27
C PRO A 59 13.07 -11.71 4.93
N ASP A 60 13.03 -11.76 6.26
CA ASP A 60 12.28 -12.72 7.06
C ASP A 60 10.76 -12.45 7.12
N ARG A 61 10.29 -11.28 6.67
CA ARG A 61 8.90 -10.86 6.76
C ARG A 61 8.33 -10.53 5.39
N LYS A 62 7.07 -10.92 5.16
CA LYS A 62 6.32 -10.40 4.02
C LYS A 62 5.95 -8.94 4.26
N VAL A 63 6.01 -8.13 3.21
CA VAL A 63 5.66 -6.72 3.24
C VAL A 63 4.60 -6.48 2.18
N PHE A 64 3.41 -6.05 2.63
CA PHE A 64 2.27 -5.76 1.79
C PHE A 64 2.08 -4.25 1.71
N VAL A 65 2.06 -3.72 0.50
CA VAL A 65 1.69 -2.33 0.22
C VAL A 65 0.27 -2.32 -0.33
N MET A 66 -0.62 -1.56 0.30
CA MET A 66 -1.98 -1.30 -0.17
C MET A 66 -2.05 0.13 -0.67
N ASP A 67 -2.04 0.29 -1.99
CA ASP A 67 -1.96 1.61 -2.63
C ASP A 67 -3.17 1.86 -3.54
N GLY A 68 -3.66 3.10 -3.54
CA GLY A 68 -4.65 3.54 -4.51
C GLY A 68 -3.98 3.91 -5.82
N ASP A 69 -4.68 3.72 -6.94
CA ASP A 69 -4.29 4.21 -8.27
C ASP A 69 -3.77 5.66 -8.30
N GLY A 70 -4.48 6.62 -7.70
CA GLY A 70 -4.05 8.00 -7.64
C GLY A 70 -2.79 8.23 -6.79
N SER A 71 -2.62 7.45 -5.73
CA SER A 71 -1.44 7.52 -4.89
C SER A 71 -0.23 6.92 -5.62
N LEU A 72 -0.40 5.77 -6.29
CA LEU A 72 0.64 5.15 -7.09
C LEU A 72 1.09 6.04 -8.24
N LEU A 73 0.16 6.72 -8.92
CA LEU A 73 0.48 7.66 -10.01
C LEU A 73 1.45 8.76 -9.57
N ASN A 74 1.39 9.22 -8.32
CA ASN A 74 2.31 10.22 -7.79
C ASN A 74 3.77 9.75 -7.67
N ASN A 75 4.03 8.45 -7.76
CA ASN A 75 5.37 7.89 -7.64
C ASN A 75 5.53 6.60 -8.46
N LEU A 76 4.98 6.59 -9.67
CA LEU A 76 4.97 5.41 -10.53
C LEU A 76 6.39 4.88 -10.83
N GLY A 77 7.37 5.78 -10.90
CA GLY A 77 8.78 5.45 -11.11
C GLY A 77 9.37 4.52 -10.06
N THR A 78 8.80 4.45 -8.84
CA THR A 78 9.26 3.48 -7.83
C THR A 78 9.06 2.04 -8.27
N LEU A 79 8.06 1.72 -9.12
CA LEU A 79 7.86 0.36 -9.60
C LEU A 79 9.04 -0.15 -10.44
N MET A 80 9.75 0.73 -11.16
CA MET A 80 10.98 0.36 -11.86
C MET A 80 12.06 -0.11 -10.90
N THR A 81 12.23 0.61 -9.78
CA THR A 81 13.18 0.24 -8.73
C THR A 81 12.77 -1.05 -8.04
N VAL A 82 11.48 -1.22 -7.72
CA VAL A 82 10.94 -2.46 -7.14
C VAL A 82 11.19 -3.64 -8.08
N GLY A 83 10.91 -3.48 -9.38
CA GLY A 83 11.12 -4.53 -10.38
C GLY A 83 12.60 -4.89 -10.57
N ASN A 84 13.51 -3.92 -10.47
CA ASN A 84 14.95 -4.16 -10.54
C ASN A 84 15.48 -4.90 -9.30
N MET A 85 15.02 -4.51 -8.11
CA MET A 85 15.45 -5.15 -6.85
C MET A 85 14.78 -6.50 -6.61
N ALA A 86 13.55 -6.68 -7.11
CA ALA A 86 12.74 -7.90 -7.05
C ALA A 86 12.77 -8.69 -5.71
N PRO A 87 12.56 -8.04 -4.56
CA PRO A 87 12.54 -8.75 -3.28
C PRO A 87 11.38 -9.78 -3.25
N PRO A 88 11.65 -11.06 -2.92
CA PRO A 88 10.66 -12.13 -3.03
C PRO A 88 9.53 -12.04 -1.99
N ASN A 89 9.70 -11.20 -0.98
CA ASN A 89 8.80 -10.98 0.14
C ASN A 89 7.93 -9.70 0.00
N PHE A 90 8.00 -9.00 -1.13
CA PHE A 90 7.24 -7.77 -1.38
C PHE A 90 6.00 -8.03 -2.24
N ILE A 91 4.83 -7.58 -1.78
CA ILE A 91 3.57 -7.65 -2.55
C ILE A 91 2.91 -6.28 -2.56
N HIS A 92 2.53 -5.80 -3.74
CA HIS A 92 1.88 -4.51 -3.93
C HIS A 92 0.46 -4.70 -4.46
N PHE A 93 -0.53 -4.42 -3.62
CA PHE A 93 -1.95 -4.42 -3.97
C PHE A 93 -2.36 -3.04 -4.48
N LEU A 94 -2.78 -2.99 -5.74
CA LEU A 94 -3.32 -1.79 -6.36
C LEU A 94 -4.84 -1.78 -6.27
N PHE A 95 -5.39 -0.72 -5.68
CA PHE A 95 -6.82 -0.47 -5.61
C PHE A 95 -7.20 0.54 -6.70
N ASP A 96 -7.55 0.02 -7.87
CA ASP A 96 -7.94 0.79 -9.04
C ASP A 96 -9.44 1.11 -8.99
N ASN A 97 -9.75 2.40 -8.84
CA ASN A 97 -11.12 2.92 -8.77
C ASN A 97 -11.34 4.17 -9.66
N GLY A 98 -10.30 4.65 -10.33
CA GLY A 98 -10.31 5.77 -11.27
C GLY A 98 -10.42 7.16 -10.64
N VAL A 99 -10.37 7.30 -9.30
CA VAL A 99 -10.55 8.58 -8.61
C VAL A 99 -9.70 8.74 -7.34
N TYR A 100 -9.40 9.98 -6.97
CA TYR A 100 -8.89 10.30 -5.63
C TYR A 100 -10.03 10.22 -4.60
N ARG A 101 -10.32 9.00 -4.14
CA ARG A 101 -11.43 8.74 -3.21
C ARG A 101 -11.28 9.45 -1.87
N CYS A 102 -10.06 9.62 -1.35
CA CYS A 102 -9.80 10.27 -0.07
C CYS A 102 -10.15 11.77 -0.05
N THR A 103 -10.08 12.46 -1.19
CA THR A 103 -10.29 13.93 -1.29
C THR A 103 -11.68 14.33 -1.81
N GLY A 104 -12.58 13.36 -2.02
CA GLY A 104 -13.94 13.63 -2.50
C GLY A 104 -14.23 13.18 -3.94
N GLY A 105 -13.38 12.34 -4.55
CA GLY A 105 -13.69 11.65 -5.81
C GLY A 105 -13.28 12.40 -7.08
N GLN A 106 -12.24 13.23 -7.01
CA GLN A 106 -11.67 13.89 -8.17
C GLN A 106 -11.09 12.87 -9.15
N SER A 107 -11.24 13.11 -10.46
CA SER A 107 -10.67 12.23 -11.48
C SER A 107 -9.15 12.20 -11.43
N LEU A 108 -8.58 11.04 -11.77
CA LEU A 108 -7.14 10.90 -11.93
C LEU A 108 -6.61 11.69 -13.14
N PRO A 109 -5.31 12.08 -13.13
CA PRO A 109 -4.65 12.58 -14.32
C PRO A 109 -4.74 11.55 -15.45
N LYS A 110 -5.13 12.02 -16.64
CA LYS A 110 -5.12 11.18 -17.85
C LYS A 110 -3.69 11.14 -18.37
N VAL A 111 -3.05 9.98 -18.27
CA VAL A 111 -1.76 9.65 -18.91
C VAL A 111 -1.99 9.02 -20.28
#